data_AF-A0A922NS09-F1
#
_entry.id   AF-A0A922NS09-F1
#
_cell.length_a   1.000
_cell.length_b   1.000
_cell.length_c   1.000
_cell.angle_alpha   90.00
_cell.angle_beta   90.00
_cell.angle_gamma   90.00
#
_symmetry.space_group_name_H-M   'P 1'
#
loop_
_entity.id
_entity.type
_entity.pdbx_description
1 polymer ?
#
loop_
_entity_poly.entity_id
_entity_poly.type
_entity_poly.pdbx_seq_one_letter_code
_entity_poly.pdbx_strand_id
1 'polypeptide(L)' 'MLQDEFKQLPRELLKVGRSSKESVIAIPKAIFNLPPEEKAQALKELEEDMEQHKAKGGDST' A
#
# COMPACT_ATOMS: atom_id res chain seq x y z
N MET A 1 8.59 3.17 14.48
CA MET A 1 7.67 2.11 14.98
C MET A 1 6.25 2.33 14.42
N LEU A 2 6.09 2.45 13.08
CA LEU A 2 4.78 2.69 12.42
C LEU A 2 4.25 1.43 11.70
N GLN A 3 5.06 0.36 11.69
CA GLN A 3 4.76 -0.93 11.07
C GLN A 3 3.83 -1.79 11.95
N ASP A 4 3.69 -1.47 13.25
CA ASP A 4 2.98 -2.30 14.24
C ASP A 4 1.46 -2.08 14.29
N GLU A 5 0.92 -1.03 13.66
CA GLU A 5 -0.53 -0.75 13.68
C GLU A 5 -1.29 -1.30 12.46
N PHE A 6 -0.59 -1.72 11.41
CA PHE A 6 -1.19 -2.57 10.36
C PHE A 6 -1.28 -4.00 10.88
N LYS A 7 -2.21 -4.23 11.82
CA LYS A 7 -2.60 -5.58 12.25
C LYS A 7 -2.77 -6.42 10.99
N GLN A 8 -1.94 -7.45 10.89
CA GLN A 8 -1.82 -8.40 9.80
C GLN A 8 -3.17 -9.02 9.46
N LEU A 9 -4.03 -8.29 8.75
CA LEU A 9 -5.13 -8.90 8.03
C LEU A 9 -4.45 -9.79 6.97
N PRO A 10 -4.67 -11.11 7.01
CA PRO A 10 -4.10 -12.00 6.00
C PRO A 10 -4.46 -11.42 4.63
N ARG A 11 -3.46 -11.12 3.80
CA ARG A 11 -3.68 -10.65 2.43
C ARG A 11 -4.61 -11.59 1.66
N GLU A 12 -4.63 -12.87 2.05
CA GLU A 12 -5.54 -13.89 1.55
C GLU A 12 -7.03 -13.61 1.82
N LEU A 13 -7.40 -13.03 2.98
CA LEU A 13 -8.78 -12.67 3.26
C LEU A 13 -9.27 -11.52 2.36
N LEU A 14 -8.36 -10.65 1.92
CA LEU A 14 -8.71 -9.58 0.98
C LEU A 14 -8.93 -10.11 -0.44
N LYS A 15 -8.52 -11.34 -0.77
CA LYS A 15 -8.65 -11.94 -2.11
C LYS A 15 -9.91 -12.77 -2.31
N VAL A 16 -10.61 -13.16 -1.24
CA VAL A 16 -11.82 -14.01 -1.33
C VAL A 16 -12.93 -13.28 -2.08
N GLY A 17 -13.36 -13.83 -3.22
CA GLY A 17 -14.43 -13.27 -4.06
C GLY A 17 -14.00 -12.12 -4.98
N ARG A 18 -12.70 -11.76 -5.00
CA ARG A 18 -12.16 -10.72 -5.87
C ARG A 18 -11.61 -11.28 -7.17
N SER A 19 -11.71 -10.49 -8.24
CA SER A 19 -11.11 -10.84 -9.53
C SER A 19 -9.58 -10.79 -9.44
N SER A 20 -8.87 -11.68 -10.13
CA SER A 20 -7.39 -11.66 -10.21
C SER A 20 -6.80 -10.36 -10.78
N LYS A 21 -7.66 -9.50 -11.37
CA LYS A 21 -7.31 -8.18 -11.88
C LYS A 21 -7.51 -7.05 -10.86
N GLU A 22 -8.15 -7.33 -9.73
CA GLU A 22 -8.43 -6.34 -8.69
C GLU A 22 -7.22 -6.27 -7.74
N SER A 23 -6.47 -5.16 -7.79
CA SER A 23 -5.36 -4.91 -6.87
C SER A 23 -5.86 -4.18 -5.62
N VAL A 24 -5.32 -4.56 -4.46
CA VAL A 24 -5.61 -3.88 -3.19
C VAL A 24 -4.32 -3.20 -2.73
N ILE A 25 -4.42 -1.91 -2.47
CA ILE A 25 -3.33 -1.10 -1.91
C ILE A 25 -3.67 -0.69 -0.48
N ALA A 26 -2.68 -0.72 0.40
CA ALA A 26 -2.83 -0.31 1.78
C ALA A 26 -2.32 1.13 1.92
N ILE A 27 -3.23 2.07 2.17
CA ILE A 27 -2.89 3.48 2.37
C ILE A 27 -3.00 3.82 3.87
N PRO A 28 -1.95 4.34 4.52
CA PRO A 28 -2.02 4.79 5.90
C PRO A 28 -3.11 5.84 6.14
N LYS A 29 -3.94 5.64 7.18
CA LYS A 29 -5.03 6.58 7.52
C LYS A 29 -4.56 8.01 7.79
N ALA A 30 -3.33 8.16 8.30
CA ALA A 30 -2.73 9.46 8.60
C ALA A 30 -2.68 10.38 7.37
N ILE A 31 -2.49 9.82 6.17
CA ILE A 31 -2.44 10.58 4.90
C ILE A 31 -3.76 11.33 4.67
N PHE A 32 -4.90 10.74 5.05
CA PHE A 32 -6.20 11.38 4.85
C PHE A 32 -6.45 12.58 5.79
N ASN A 33 -5.74 12.65 6.92
CA ASN A 33 -5.85 13.74 7.87
C ASN A 33 -4.95 14.94 7.52
N LEU A 34 -4.05 14.80 6.53
CA LEU A 34 -3.15 15.87 6.11
C LEU A 34 -3.87 16.94 5.26
N PRO A 35 -3.34 18.18 5.23
CA PRO A 35 -3.74 19.21 4.28
C PRO A 35 -3.61 18.73 2.82
N PRO A 36 -4.35 19.31 1.86
CA PRO A 36 -4.34 18.87 0.46
C PRO A 36 -2.95 18.82 -0.18
N GLU A 37 -2.09 19.79 0.13
CA GLU A 37 -0.74 19.91 -0.42
C GLU A 37 0.20 18.81 0.11
N GLU A 38 0.24 18.62 1.42
CA GLU A 38 1.02 17.55 2.07
C GLU A 38 0.49 16.15 1.72
N LYS A 39 -0.84 16.02 1.55
CA LYS A 39 -1.48 14.77 1.14
C LYS A 39 -1.06 14.33 -0.26
N ALA A 40 -0.96 15.28 -1.20
CA ALA A 40 -0.49 15.00 -2.55
C ALA A 40 0.96 14.49 -2.53
N GLN A 41 1.81 15.09 -1.69
CA GLN A 41 3.19 14.66 -1.51
C GLN A 41 3.29 13.26 -0.88
N ALA A 42 2.54 13.00 0.19
CA ALA A 42 2.54 11.71 0.87
C ALA A 42 1.99 10.57 0.01
N LEU A 43 1.03 10.85 -0.89
CA LEU A 43 0.54 9.86 -1.86
C LEU A 43 1.57 9.58 -2.95
N LYS A 44 2.29 10.61 -3.42
CA LYS A 44 3.36 10.45 -4.40
C LYS A 44 4.51 9.61 -3.86
N GLU A 45 4.94 9.87 -2.63
CA GLU A 45 5.98 9.07 -1.95
C GLU A 45 5.54 7.61 -1.80
N LEU A 46 4.27 7.37 -1.43
CA LEU A 46 3.72 6.03 -1.33
C LEU A 46 3.70 5.29 -2.68
N GLU A 47 3.40 5.98 -3.76
CA GLU A 47 3.44 5.42 -5.13
C GLU A 47 4.86 5.03 -5.53
N GLU A 48 5.85 5.90 -5.30
CA GLU A 48 7.27 5.65 -5.60
C GLU A 48 7.80 4.45 -4.80
N ASP A 49 7.47 4.34 -3.51
CA ASP A 49 7.84 3.18 -2.67
C ASP A 49 7.25 1.89 -3.24
N MET A 50 5.98 1.91 -3.66
CA MET A 50 5.32 0.74 -4.25
C MET A 50 5.96 0.33 -5.59
N GLU A 51 6.36 1.28 -6.42
CA GLU A 51 7.09 1.01 -7.67
C GLU A 51 8.48 0.43 -7.40
N GLN A 52 9.23 0.95 -6.43
CA GLN A 52 10.54 0.44 -6.04
C GLN A 52 10.47 -1.00 -5.51
N HIS A 53 9.42 -1.32 -4.72
CA HIS A 53 9.17 -2.69 -4.26
C HIS A 53 8.80 -3.64 -5.40
N LYS A 54 8.06 -3.16 -6.41
CA LYS A 54 7.73 -3.94 -7.60
C LYS A 54 8.97 -4.20 -8.47
N ALA A 55 9.89 -3.25 -8.55
CA ALA A 55 11.14 -3.38 -9.31
C ALA A 55 12.14 -4.37 -8.67
N LYS A 56 12.14 -4.53 -7.34
CA LYS A 56 12.99 -5.50 -6.62
C LYS A 56 12.39 -6.90 -6.46
N GLY A 57 11.11 -7.09 -6.79
CA GLY A 57 10.42 -8.37 -6.69
C GLY A 57 10.50 -9.27 -7.93
N GLY A 58 11.36 -8.93 -8.91
CA GLY A 58 11.46 -9.64 -10.19
C GLY A 58 12.35 -10.88 -10.21
N ASP A 59 12.98 -11.25 -9.10
CA ASP A 59 13.89 -12.42 -9.05
C ASP A 59 13.72 -13.19 -7.75
N SER A 60 12.63 -13.95 -7.64
CA SER A 60 12.51 -15.15 -6.80
C SER A 60 11.12 -15.76 -6.96
N THR A 61 10.91 -16.47 -8.08
CA THR A 61 10.26 -17.79 -8.21
C THR A 61 10.19 -18.18 -9.66
#